data_AF-A0AAD4VGS7-F1
#
_entry.id   AF-A0AAD4VGS7-F1
#
_cell.length_a   1.000
_cell.length_b   1.000
_cell.length_c   1.000
_cell.angle_alpha   90.00
_cell.angle_beta   90.00
_cell.angle_gamma   90.00
#
_symmetry.space_group_name_H-M   'P 1'
#
loop_
_entity.id
_entity.type
_entity.pdbx_description
1 polymer ?
#
loop_
_entity_poly.entity_id
_entity_poly.type
_entity_poly.pdbx_seq_one_letter_code
_entity_poly.pdbx_strand_id
1 'polypeptide(L)'
;MSDTNIEEEKKVAVEDTSRRLYSFWAERAAEHGSTANLMEFLHEGPEDDALELEEVQLAPSAMDDSKAEVQDPLLEINLGTEDNHRPIYISGLMELELRAKMEELLREFKDFFTWDYTEMLGLSRDLI
;
A
#
# COMPACT_ATOMS: atom_id res chain seq x y z
N MET A 1 -3.25 -5.49 -52.41
CA MET A 1 -4.27 -4.59 -51.81
C MET A 1 -5.05 -5.37 -50.75
N SER A 2 -4.35 -5.98 -49.78
CA SER A 2 -4.97 -6.96 -48.86
C SER A 2 -4.53 -6.77 -47.41
N ASP A 3 -3.31 -6.26 -47.18
CA ASP A 3 -2.74 -6.16 -45.83
C ASP A 3 -3.23 -4.92 -45.07
N THR A 4 -3.52 -3.82 -45.77
CA THR A 4 -4.00 -2.56 -45.17
C THR A 4 -5.36 -2.69 -44.48
N ASN A 5 -6.20 -3.64 -44.88
CA ASN A 5 -7.53 -3.82 -44.28
C ASN A 5 -7.48 -4.54 -42.92
N ILE A 6 -6.51 -5.44 -42.74
CA ILE A 6 -6.33 -6.21 -41.50
C ILE A 6 -5.73 -5.32 -40.41
N GLU A 7 -4.86 -4.39 -40.80
CA GLU A 7 -4.23 -3.45 -39.87
C GLU A 7 -5.22 -2.39 -39.38
N GLU A 8 -6.09 -1.89 -40.27
CA GLU A 8 -7.20 -0.99 -39.91
C GLU A 8 -8.21 -1.66 -38.98
N GLU A 9 -8.61 -2.91 -39.25
CA GLU A 9 -9.53 -3.66 -38.38
C GLU A 9 -8.96 -3.86 -36.97
N LYS A 10 -7.65 -4.13 -36.87
CA LYS A 10 -6.95 -4.21 -35.59
C LYS A 10 -6.92 -2.86 -34.87
N LYS A 11 -6.67 -1.76 -35.60
CA LYS A 11 -6.68 -0.41 -35.02
C LYS A 11 -8.05 -0.07 -34.43
N VAL A 12 -9.12 -0.35 -35.18
CA VAL A 12 -10.51 -0.14 -34.72
C VAL A 12 -10.85 -0.99 -33.50
N ALA A 13 -10.40 -2.25 -33.47
CA ALA A 13 -10.61 -3.12 -32.31
C ALA A 13 -9.86 -2.62 -31.07
N VAL A 14 -8.63 -2.13 -31.24
CA VAL A 14 -7.83 -1.53 -30.17
C VAL A 14 -8.48 -0.25 -29.65
N GLU A 15 -9.02 0.60 -30.53
CA GLU A 15 -9.70 1.83 -30.14
C GLU A 15 -11.01 1.55 -29.39
N ASP A 16 -11.83 0.59 -29.84
CA ASP A 16 -13.08 0.19 -29.18
C ASP A 16 -12.82 -0.39 -27.78
N THR A 17 -11.83 -1.27 -27.66
CA THR A 17 -11.43 -1.85 -26.37
C THR A 17 -10.88 -0.79 -25.42
N SER A 18 -10.03 0.13 -25.92
CA SER A 18 -9.53 1.26 -25.14
C SER A 18 -10.67 2.13 -24.62
N ARG A 19 -11.63 2.49 -25.49
CA ARG A 19 -12.81 3.29 -25.13
C ARG A 19 -13.65 2.63 -24.03
N ARG A 20 -13.87 1.32 -24.12
CA ARG A 20 -14.60 0.56 -23.09
C ARG A 20 -13.88 0.57 -21.74
N LEU A 21 -12.55 0.42 -21.75
CA LEU A 21 -11.74 0.49 -20.55
C LEU A 21 -11.81 1.89 -19.93
N TYR A 22 -11.66 2.97 -20.71
CA TYR A 22 -11.79 4.33 -20.18
C TYR A 22 -13.14 4.57 -19.52
N SER A 23 -14.25 4.17 -20.15
CA SER A 23 -15.59 4.31 -19.55
C SER A 23 -15.71 3.53 -18.23
N PHE A 24 -15.20 2.30 -18.19
CA PHE A 24 -15.19 1.47 -16.98
C PHE A 24 -14.37 2.09 -15.85
N TRP A 25 -13.18 2.61 -16.16
CA TRP A 25 -12.32 3.25 -15.16
C TRP A 25 -12.86 4.62 -14.71
N ALA A 26 -13.51 5.39 -15.60
CA ALA A 26 -14.15 6.66 -15.26
C ALA A 26 -15.32 6.48 -14.29
N GLU A 27 -16.18 5.47 -14.54
CA GLU A 27 -17.26 5.08 -13.63
C GLU A 27 -16.71 4.65 -12.26
N ARG A 28 -15.64 3.84 -12.26
CA ARG A 28 -15.04 3.30 -11.02
C ARG A 28 -14.23 4.34 -10.23
N ALA A 29 -13.62 5.31 -10.90
CA ALA A 29 -12.92 6.43 -10.27
C ALA A 29 -13.89 7.35 -9.52
N ALA A 30 -15.11 7.55 -10.03
CA ALA A 30 -16.15 8.31 -9.35
C ALA A 30 -16.63 7.64 -8.05
N GLU A 31 -16.54 6.30 -7.95
CA GLU A 31 -16.97 5.54 -6.78
C GLU A 31 -15.89 5.42 -5.69
N HIS A 32 -14.62 5.30 -6.06
CA HIS A 32 -13.53 4.95 -5.13
C HIS A 32 -12.38 5.98 -5.05
N GLY A 33 -12.44 7.08 -5.81
CA GLY A 33 -11.46 8.17 -5.73
C GLY A 33 -10.03 7.81 -6.15
N SER A 34 -9.82 6.68 -6.85
CA SER A 34 -8.49 6.23 -7.27
C SER A 34 -8.40 6.06 -8.79
N THR A 35 -7.55 6.88 -9.41
CA THR A 35 -7.22 6.90 -10.85
C THR A 35 -5.79 6.42 -11.13
N ALA A 36 -5.07 5.91 -10.11
CA ALA A 36 -3.64 5.61 -10.18
C ALA A 36 -3.26 4.67 -11.33
N ASN A 37 -4.09 3.65 -11.61
CA ASN A 37 -3.84 2.70 -12.70
C ASN A 37 -4.10 3.27 -14.12
N LEU A 38 -4.82 4.40 -14.24
CA LEU A 38 -5.13 5.02 -15.54
C LEU A 38 -3.95 5.83 -16.08
N MET A 39 -3.25 6.55 -15.19
CA MET A 39 -2.04 7.31 -15.52
C MET A 39 -0.91 6.39 -16.00
N GLU A 40 -0.74 5.24 -15.37
CA GLU A 40 0.26 4.24 -15.75
C GLU A 40 -0.06 3.63 -17.14
N PHE A 41 -1.33 3.32 -17.41
CA PHE A 41 -1.76 2.79 -18.72
C PHE A 41 -1.60 3.80 -19.86
N LEU A 42 -1.86 5.08 -19.61
CA LEU A 42 -1.71 6.16 -20.58
C LEU A 42 -0.25 6.45 -20.94
N HIS A 43 0.69 6.15 -20.04
CA HIS A 43 2.12 6.44 -20.23
C HIS A 43 2.86 5.36 -21.04
N GLU A 44 2.27 4.17 -21.19
CA GLU A 44 2.89 3.05 -21.93
C GLU A 44 2.33 2.87 -23.35
N GLY A 45 1.45 3.77 -23.80
CA GLY A 45 0.99 3.83 -25.19
C GLY A 45 2.06 4.41 -26.14
N PRO A 46 2.08 4.00 -27.42
CA PRO A 46 3.03 4.54 -28.40
C PRO A 46 2.86 6.05 -28.55
N GLU A 47 3.98 6.78 -28.49
CA GLU A 47 4.08 8.24 -28.31
C GLU A 47 3.44 9.13 -29.41
N ASP A 48 2.75 8.59 -30.43
CA ASP A 48 2.39 9.35 -31.64
C ASP A 48 0.88 9.56 -31.91
N ASP A 49 -0.02 9.02 -31.09
CA ASP A 49 -1.44 9.38 -31.17
C ASP A 49 -1.79 10.29 -29.98
N ALA A 50 -1.48 11.58 -30.14
CA ALA A 50 -1.87 12.65 -29.23
C ALA A 50 -3.40 12.75 -29.14
N LEU A 51 -3.99 12.01 -28.21
CA LEU A 51 -5.31 12.34 -27.69
C LEU A 51 -5.14 13.65 -26.92
N GLU A 52 -5.64 14.75 -27.47
CA GLU A 52 -5.77 16.02 -26.76
C GLU A 52 -6.63 15.78 -25.51
N LEU A 53 -5.94 15.55 -24.39
CA LEU A 53 -6.55 15.44 -23.08
C LEU A 53 -7.16 16.80 -22.76
N GLU A 54 -8.49 16.88 -22.76
CA GLU A 54 -9.20 18.04 -22.20
C GLU A 54 -8.71 18.18 -20.75
N GLU A 55 -8.17 19.37 -20.44
CA GLU A 55 -7.42 19.66 -19.22
C GLU A 55 -8.24 19.24 -17.99
N VAL A 56 -7.94 18.06 -17.46
CA VAL A 56 -8.65 17.48 -16.33
C VAL A 56 -8.43 18.43 -15.16
N GLN A 57 -9.51 19.09 -14.72
CA GLN A 57 -9.46 19.97 -13.56
C GLN A 57 -8.91 19.16 -12.38
N LEU A 58 -7.69 19.48 -11.96
CA LEU A 58 -7.07 18.89 -10.79
C LEU A 58 -8.03 19.05 -9.62
N ALA A 59 -8.37 17.92 -8.99
CA ALA A 59 -9.18 17.91 -7.79
C ALA A 59 -8.59 18.90 -6.76
N PRO A 60 -9.41 19.65 -6.01
CA PRO A 60 -8.92 20.57 -5.00
C PRO A 60 -7.89 19.85 -4.12
N SER A 61 -6.71 20.43 -3.92
CA SER A 61 -5.62 19.84 -3.12
C SER A 61 -5.95 19.68 -1.63
N ALA A 62 -7.22 19.73 -1.25
CA ALA A 62 -7.70 19.42 0.08
C ALA A 62 -7.74 17.89 0.27
N MET A 63 -6.58 17.26 0.13
CA MET A 63 -6.25 16.17 1.03
C MET A 63 -6.02 16.86 2.37
N ASP A 64 -7.06 16.90 3.18
CA ASP A 64 -6.84 17.04 4.61
C ASP A 64 -6.16 15.74 5.05
N ASP A 65 -4.84 15.69 4.85
CA ASP A 65 -3.94 14.67 5.37
C ASP A 65 -3.72 14.90 6.88
N SER A 66 -4.73 15.49 7.57
CA SER A 66 -4.90 15.23 8.99
C SER A 66 -5.24 13.77 9.14
N LYS A 67 -4.16 12.99 9.04
CA LYS A 67 -3.93 11.67 9.58
C LYS A 67 -5.03 11.38 10.58
N ALA A 68 -5.94 10.49 10.22
CA ALA A 68 -6.76 9.87 11.23
C ALA A 68 -5.78 9.12 12.15
N GLU A 69 -5.29 9.81 13.19
CA GLU A 69 -4.54 9.23 14.29
C GLU A 69 -5.51 8.42 15.14
N VAL A 70 -6.09 7.39 14.53
CA VAL A 70 -6.74 6.30 15.26
C VAL A 70 -5.63 5.28 15.56
N GLN A 71 -4.59 5.73 16.25
CA GLN A 71 -3.71 4.79 16.93
C GLN A 71 -4.39 4.46 18.25
N ASP A 72 -4.69 3.18 18.46
CA ASP A 72 -5.12 2.71 19.76
C ASP A 72 -4.11 3.16 20.82
N PRO A 73 -4.56 3.59 22.02
CA PRO A 73 -3.64 3.83 23.12
C PRO A 73 -2.76 2.60 23.30
N LEU A 74 -1.44 2.76 23.38
CA LEU A 74 -0.50 1.65 23.54
C LEU A 74 -0.09 1.49 25.01
N LEU A 75 0.08 0.24 25.44
CA LEU A 75 0.62 -0.12 26.74
C LEU A 75 2.00 -0.74 26.56
N GLU A 76 2.96 -0.19 27.28
CA GLU A 76 4.33 -0.68 27.29
C GLU A 76 4.50 -1.82 28.31
N ILE A 77 5.19 -2.88 27.89
CA ILE A 77 5.56 -4.03 28.70
C ILE A 77 7.06 -4.26 28.54
N ASN A 78 7.80 -4.26 29.64
CA ASN A 78 9.21 -4.68 29.64
C ASN A 78 9.33 -6.21 29.76
N LEU A 79 9.90 -6.84 28.73
CA LEU A 79 10.24 -8.27 28.72
C LEU A 79 11.64 -8.57 29.26
N GLY A 80 12.47 -7.54 29.43
CA GLY A 80 13.83 -7.64 29.91
C GLY A 80 13.95 -7.51 31.43
N THR A 81 15.13 -7.12 31.89
CA THR A 81 15.40 -6.80 33.30
C THR A 81 15.38 -5.27 33.49
N GLU A 82 15.50 -4.80 34.74
CA GLU A 82 15.61 -3.36 35.03
C GLU A 82 16.86 -2.73 34.39
N ASP A 83 17.95 -3.50 34.29
CA ASP A 83 19.22 -3.08 33.68
C ASP A 83 19.22 -3.22 32.14
N ASN A 84 18.51 -4.23 31.61
CA ASN A 84 18.40 -4.48 30.18
C ASN A 84 16.92 -4.36 29.76
N HIS A 85 16.50 -3.12 29.54
CA HIS A 85 15.12 -2.78 29.19
C HIS A 85 14.78 -3.22 27.76
N ARG A 86 13.77 -4.07 27.61
CA ARG A 86 13.32 -4.63 26.32
C ARG A 86 11.81 -4.39 26.16
N PRO A 87 11.42 -3.17 25.73
CA PRO A 87 10.02 -2.74 25.72
C PRO A 87 9.26 -3.29 24.50
N ILE A 88 8.04 -3.78 24.72
CA ILE A 88 7.04 -4.12 23.70
C ILE A 88 5.77 -3.32 23.96
N TYR A 89 5.09 -2.93 22.89
CA TYR A 89 3.83 -2.22 22.96
C TYR A 89 2.68 -3.13 22.54
N ILE A 90 1.63 -3.19 23.35
CA ILE A 90 0.36 -3.85 23.03
C ILE A 90 -0.78 -2.83 23.04
N SER A 91 -1.90 -3.13 22.38
CA SER A 91 -3.08 -2.24 22.42
C SER A 91 -3.64 -2.15 23.85
N GLY A 92 -3.81 -0.92 24.31
CA GLY A 92 -4.44 -0.54 25.57
C GLY A 92 -5.95 -0.63 25.56
N LEU A 93 -6.56 -0.90 24.41
CA LEU A 93 -7.98 -1.21 24.30
C LEU A 93 -8.28 -2.71 24.50
N MET A 94 -7.27 -3.55 24.76
CA MET A 94 -7.48 -4.96 25.05
C MET A 94 -8.22 -5.18 26.36
N GLU A 95 -9.11 -6.17 26.37
CA GLU A 95 -9.73 -6.66 27.59
C GLU A 95 -8.68 -7.16 28.58
N LEU A 96 -8.90 -6.93 29.88
CA LEU A 96 -7.95 -7.26 30.93
C LEU A 96 -7.53 -8.74 30.93
N GLU A 97 -8.47 -9.66 30.70
CA GLU A 97 -8.17 -11.10 30.62
C GLU A 97 -7.29 -11.45 29.42
N LEU A 98 -7.58 -10.86 28.26
CA LEU A 98 -6.81 -11.07 27.04
C LEU A 98 -5.41 -10.47 27.19
N ARG A 99 -5.33 -9.27 27.75
CA ARG A 99 -4.07 -8.59 28.07
C ARG A 99 -3.18 -9.44 28.96
N ALA A 100 -3.72 -10.01 30.04
CA ALA A 100 -2.95 -10.86 30.94
C ALA A 100 -2.38 -12.10 30.22
N LYS A 101 -3.19 -12.76 29.38
CA LYS A 101 -2.74 -13.89 28.54
C LYS A 101 -1.66 -13.47 27.55
N MET A 102 -1.79 -12.29 26.94
CA MET A 102 -0.78 -11.75 26.02
C MET A 102 0.52 -11.43 26.75
N GLU A 103 0.46 -10.82 27.93
CA GLU A 103 1.63 -10.55 28.76
C GLU A 103 2.35 -11.85 29.15
N GLU A 104 1.62 -12.90 29.54
CA GLU A 104 2.17 -14.21 29.86
C GLU A 104 2.87 -14.85 28.65
N LEU A 105 2.19 -14.86 27.49
CA LEU A 105 2.73 -15.40 26.25
C LEU A 105 4.00 -14.68 25.82
N LEU A 106 4.00 -13.35 25.83
CA LEU A 106 5.17 -12.55 25.45
C LEU A 106 6.36 -12.80 26.37
N ARG A 107 6.11 -13.06 27.67
CA ARG A 107 7.17 -13.41 28.63
C ARG A 107 7.71 -14.83 28.42
N GLU A 108 6.86 -15.78 28.04
CA GLU A 108 7.27 -17.16 27.71
C GLU A 108 8.15 -17.19 26.45
N PHE A 109 7.81 -16.38 25.44
CA PHE A 109 8.50 -16.34 24.15
C PHE A 109 9.54 -15.21 24.04
N LYS A 110 10.01 -14.63 25.15
CA LYS A 110 10.93 -13.49 25.14
C LYS A 110 12.23 -13.72 24.36
N ASP A 111 12.70 -14.97 24.31
CA ASP A 111 13.98 -15.36 23.68
C ASP A 111 13.88 -15.47 22.14
N PHE A 112 12.68 -15.41 21.57
CA PHE A 112 12.47 -15.39 20.13
C PHE A 112 12.57 -13.98 19.52
N PHE A 113 12.49 -12.96 20.38
CA PHE A 113 12.66 -11.59 19.94
C PHE A 113 14.13 -11.23 19.87
N THR A 114 14.46 -10.52 18.81
CA THR A 114 15.82 -10.08 18.53
C THR A 114 15.87 -8.58 18.72
N TRP A 115 16.62 -8.14 19.72
CA TRP A 115 16.62 -6.73 20.15
C TRP A 115 17.78 -5.95 19.56
N ASP A 116 18.84 -6.67 19.23
CA ASP A 116 19.96 -6.17 18.46
C ASP A 116 20.15 -7.04 17.21
N TYR A 117 20.60 -6.43 16.12
CA TYR A 117 20.84 -7.14 14.86
C TYR A 117 21.89 -8.26 14.99
N THR A 118 22.81 -8.14 15.95
CA THR A 118 23.80 -9.20 16.23
C THR A 118 23.17 -10.47 16.81
N GLU A 119 21.99 -10.35 17.42
CA GLU A 119 21.22 -11.48 17.94
C GLU A 119 20.45 -12.22 16.81
N MET A 120 20.35 -11.65 15.58
CA MET A 120 19.63 -12.25 14.44
C MET A 120 20.43 -13.34 13.75
N LEU A 121 20.03 -14.60 13.97
CA LEU A 121 20.59 -15.77 13.29
C LEU A 121 20.22 -15.72 11.80
N GLY A 122 21.18 -15.36 10.94
CA GLY A 122 21.01 -15.31 9.49
C GLY A 122 21.39 -13.98 8.85
N LEU A 123 21.62 -12.93 9.63
CA LEU A 123 22.26 -11.71 9.13
C LEU A 123 23.78 -11.89 9.08
N SER A 124 24.40 -11.53 7.95
CA SER A 124 25.85 -11.40 7.90
C SER A 124 26.28 -10.23 8.78
N ARG A 125 27.29 -10.44 9.63
CA ARG A 125 27.83 -9.41 10.52
C ARG A 125 28.58 -8.30 9.77
N ASP A 126 28.88 -8.52 8.49
CA ASP A 126 29.50 -7.52 7.62
C ASP A 126 28.53 -6.43 7.14
N LEU A 127 27.22 -6.59 7.40
CA LEU A 127 26.17 -5.63 7.03
C LEU A 127 25.78 -4.67 8.16
N ILE A 128 26.37 -4.80 9.35
CA ILE A 128 26.05 -4.03 10.57
C ILE A 128 27.21 -3.08 10.89
#